data_AF-A0A257THY9-F1
#
_entry.id   AF-A0A257THY9-F1
#
_cell.length_a   1.000
_cell.length_b   1.000
_cell.length_c   1.000
_cell.angle_alpha   90.00
_cell.angle_beta   90.00
_cell.angle_gamma   90.00
#
_symmetry.space_group_name_H-M   'P 1'
#
loop_
_entity.id
_entity.type
_entity.pdbx_description
1 polymer ?
#
loop_
_entity_poly.entity_id
_entity_poly.type
_entity_poly.pdbx_seq_one_letter_code
_entity_poly.pdbx_strand_id
1 'polypeptide(L)' 'MSKGKLRQQIAWEAARLMYERVESEYYRAKLKAARRMGGWVKPKDLPSNREIRDEIQVFARLYEGQRRLENLRDMR' A
#
# COMPACT_ATOMS: atom_id res chain seq x y z
N MET A 1 14.17 -9.68 11.71
CA MET A 1 13.73 -8.80 10.61
C MET A 1 14.30 -7.41 10.82
N SER A 2 14.93 -6.80 9.80
CA SER A 2 15.42 -5.41 9.92
C SER A 2 14.24 -4.44 9.98
N LYS A 3 14.36 -3.35 10.76
CA LYS A 3 13.29 -2.34 10.91
C LYS A 3 12.85 -1.75 9.58
N GLY A 4 13.78 -1.57 8.64
CA GLY A 4 13.49 -1.10 7.29
C GLY A 4 12.55 -2.05 6.52
N LYS A 5 12.72 -3.37 6.67
CA LYS A 5 11.88 -4.37 6.00
C LYS A 5 10.45 -4.34 6.53
N LEU A 6 10.26 -4.22 7.84
CA LEU A 6 8.92 -4.11 8.44
C LEU A 6 8.22 -2.80 8.04
N ARG A 7 8.93 -1.68 8.05
CA ARG A 7 8.39 -0.38 7.61
C ARG A 7 7.91 -0.44 6.16
N GLN A 8 8.73 -1.00 5.27
CA GLN A 8 8.39 -1.15 3.85
C GLN A 8 7.15 -2.04 3.67
N GLN A 9 7.10 -3.15 4.41
CA GLN A 9 5.93 -4.04 4.46
C GLN A 9 4.64 -3.33 4.90
N ILE A 10 4.71 -2.49 5.92
CA ILE A 10 3.57 -1.69 6.38
C ILE A 10 3.18 -0.65 5.34
N ALA A 11 4.15 -0.02 4.67
CA ALA A 11 3.87 0.98 3.62
C ALA A 11 3.13 0.33 2.44
N TRP A 12 3.61 -0.83 1.99
CA TRP A 12 3.00 -1.61 0.92
C TRP A 12 1.56 -2.04 1.27
N GLU A 13 1.34 -2.60 2.46
CA GLU A 13 0.00 -3.04 2.88
C GLU A 13 -0.96 -1.85 3.09
N ALA A 14 -0.47 -0.73 3.63
CA ALA A 14 -1.27 0.49 3.77
C ALA A 14 -1.65 1.06 2.39
N ALA A 15 -0.72 1.07 1.43
CA ALA A 15 -0.97 1.51 0.08
C ALA A 15 -2.00 0.62 -0.62
N ARG A 16 -1.91 -0.70 -0.43
CA ARG A 16 -2.90 -1.66 -0.94
C ARG A 16 -4.30 -1.37 -0.39
N LEU A 17 -4.45 -1.19 0.92
CA LEU A 17 -5.72 -0.85 1.57
C LEU A 17 -6.34 0.44 0.99
N MET A 18 -5.52 1.44 0.69
CA MET A 18 -5.97 2.69 0.10
C MET A 18 -6.33 2.55 -1.38
N TYR A 19 -5.52 1.81 -2.14
CA TYR A 19 -5.76 1.53 -3.57
C TYR A 19 -7.06 0.75 -3.78
N GLU A 20 -7.30 -0.28 -2.97
CA GLU A 20 -8.54 -1.07 -2.95
C GLU A 20 -9.74 -0.31 -2.35
N ARG A 21 -9.55 0.97 -1.95
CA ARG A 21 -10.56 1.84 -1.31
C ARG A 21 -11.16 1.26 -0.03
N VAL A 22 -10.46 0.34 0.64
CA VAL A 22 -10.85 -0.22 1.94
C VAL A 22 -10.68 0.83 3.05
N GLU A 23 -9.66 1.69 2.92
CA GLU A 23 -9.42 2.81 3.84
C GLU A 23 -9.11 4.08 3.04
N SER A 24 -9.72 5.20 3.41
CA SER A 24 -9.46 6.51 2.79
C SER A 24 -8.44 7.35 3.56
N GLU A 25 -8.25 7.08 4.85
CA GLU A 25 -7.36 7.83 5.73
C GLU A 25 -6.02 7.12 5.92
N TYR A 26 -4.91 7.82 5.62
CA TYR A 26 -3.55 7.30 5.81
C TYR A 26 -3.30 6.79 7.23
N TYR A 27 -3.81 7.47 8.26
CA TYR A 27 -3.58 7.06 9.64
C TYR A 27 -4.24 5.72 9.97
N ARG A 28 -5.50 5.53 9.56
CA ARG A 28 -6.22 4.26 9.73
C ARG A 28 -5.58 3.14 8.93
N ALA A 29 -5.17 3.43 7.68
CA ALA A 29 -4.46 2.48 6.83
C ALA A 29 -3.15 1.99 7.48
N LYS A 30 -2.34 2.89 8.05
CA LYS A 30 -1.10 2.55 8.77
C LYS A 30 -1.35 1.64 9.97
N LEU A 31 -2.33 1.96 10.79
CA LEU A 31 -2.64 1.18 12.00
C LEU A 31 -3.14 -0.22 11.63
N LYS A 32 -4.00 -0.31 10.62
CA LYS A 32 -4.53 -1.58 10.12
C LYS A 32 -3.42 -2.45 9.51
N ALA A 33 -2.55 -1.84 8.70
CA ALA A 33 -1.38 -2.51 8.12
C ALA A 33 -0.39 -2.98 9.21
N ALA A 34 -0.04 -2.13 10.17
CA ALA A 34 0.84 -2.51 11.29
C ALA A 34 0.28 -3.68 12.09
N ARG A 35 -1.03 -3.66 12.39
CA ARG A 35 -1.71 -4.75 13.09
C ARG A 35 -1.65 -6.06 12.32
N ARG A 36 -1.76 -6.03 10.98
CA ARG A 36 -1.66 -7.23 10.11
C ARG A 36 -0.23 -7.78 10.02
N MET A 37 0.78 -6.92 9.99
CA MET A 37 2.18 -7.32 9.74
C MET A 37 2.97 -7.74 10.98
N GLY A 38 2.48 -7.44 12.19
CA GLY A 38 3.20 -7.82 13.41
C GLY A 38 2.74 -7.19 14.71
N GLY A 39 1.62 -6.46 14.72
CA GLY A 39 1.03 -5.90 15.94
C GLY A 39 1.43 -4.45 16.19
N TRP A 40 1.75 -4.11 17.45
CA TRP A 40 2.03 -2.74 17.84
C TRP A 40 3.41 -2.29 17.37
N VAL A 41 3.44 -1.26 16.53
CA VAL A 41 4.66 -0.67 15.95
C VAL A 41 4.84 0.74 16.53
N LYS A 42 6.07 1.09 16.93
CA LYS A 42 6.34 2.43 17.45
C LYS A 42 6.05 3.47 16.36
N PRO A 43 5.52 4.66 16.71
CA PRO A 43 5.22 5.69 15.71
C PRO A 43 6.39 6.05 14.78
N LYS A 44 7.63 6.01 15.29
CA LYS A 44 8.85 6.24 14.49
C LYS A 44 9.14 5.15 13.45
N ASP A 45 8.67 3.93 13.69
CA ASP A 45 8.88 2.79 12.82
C ASP A 45 7.75 2.65 11.78
N LEU A 46 6.63 3.39 11.95
CA LEU A 46 5.59 3.51 10.94
C LEU A 46 6.08 4.30 9.72
N PRO A 47 5.56 3.98 8.52
CA PRO A 47 5.85 4.77 7.33
C PRO A 47 5.16 6.14 7.38
N SER A 48 5.75 7.10 6.68
CA SER A 48 5.19 8.42 6.39
C SER A 48 4.07 8.33 5.35
N ASN A 49 3.24 9.38 5.25
CA ASN A 49 2.22 9.45 4.21
C ASN A 49 2.86 9.51 2.81
N ARG A 50 4.08 10.05 2.69
CA ARG A 50 4.83 10.08 1.44
C ARG A 50 5.21 8.68 1.00
N GLU A 51 5.82 7.88 1.87
CA GLU A 51 6.17 6.48 1.57
C GLU A 51 4.95 5.67 1.10
N ILE A 52 3.79 5.84 1.74
CA ILE A 52 2.55 5.17 1.31
C ILE A 52 2.08 5.68 -0.05
N ARG A 53 2.14 7.00 -0.29
CA ARG A 53 1.75 7.57 -1.58
C ARG A 53 2.63 7.05 -2.72
N ASP A 54 3.93 6.93 -2.49
CA ASP A 54 4.87 6.41 -3.48
C ASP A 54 4.50 4.95 -3.85
N GLU A 55 4.17 4.12 -2.85
CA GLU A 55 3.68 2.76 -3.07
C GLU A 55 2.30 2.73 -3.78
N ILE A 56 1.38 3.64 -3.46
CA ILE A 56 0.10 3.77 -4.19
C ILE A 56 0.35 4.06 -5.67
N GLN A 57 1.32 4.91 -6.00
CA GLN A 57 1.67 5.20 -7.39
C GLN A 57 2.29 3.98 -8.09
N VAL A 58 3.06 3.16 -7.36
CA VAL A 58 3.57 1.88 -7.89
C VAL A 58 2.39 0.95 -8.22
N PHE A 59 1.44 0.79 -7.31
CA PHE A 59 0.23 0.01 -7.56
C PHE A 59 -0.57 0.53 -8.75
N ALA A 60 -0.80 1.84 -8.83
CA ALA A 60 -1.50 2.46 -9.96
C ALA A 60 -0.81 2.11 -11.28
N ARG A 61 0.52 2.27 -11.40
CA ARG A 61 1.25 1.91 -12.62
C ARG A 61 1.15 0.42 -12.97
N LEU A 62 1.27 -0.46 -11.98
CA LEU A 62 1.17 -1.91 -12.19
C LEU A 62 -0.22 -2.30 -12.70
N TYR A 63 -1.27 -1.81 -12.06
CA TYR A 63 -2.64 -2.20 -12.37
C TYR A 63 -3.25 -1.42 -13.55
N GLU A 64 -2.89 -0.16 -13.78
CA GLU A 64 -3.32 0.59 -14.97
C GLU A 64 -2.75 -0.05 -16.25
N GLY A 65 -1.52 -0.55 -16.20
CA GLY A 65 -0.92 -1.33 -17.29
C GLY A 65 -1.69 -2.63 -17.56
N GLN A 66 -2.08 -3.35 -16.50
CA GLN A 66 -2.89 -4.58 -16.62
C GLN A 66 -4.30 -4.30 -17.14
N ARG A 67 -5.00 -3.29 -16.60
CA ARG A 67 -6.33 -2.90 -17.07
C ARG A 67 -6.31 -2.47 -18.53
N ARG A 68 -5.23 -1.79 -18.97
CA ARG A 68 -5.04 -1.45 -20.39
C ARG A 68 -4.92 -2.70 -21.26
N LEU A 69 -4.21 -3.73 -20.81
CA LEU A 69 -4.08 -5.00 -21.55
C LEU A 69 -5.37 -5.81 -21.56
N GLU A 70 -6.13 -5.83 -20.46
CA GLU A 70 -7.45 -6.46 -20.38
C GLU A 70 -8.44 -5.79 -21.34
N ASN A 71 -8.52 -4.46 -21.32
CA ASN A 71 -9.39 -3.71 -22.24
C ASN A 71 -9.05 -3.98 -23.71
N LEU A 72 -7.76 -4.14 -24.06
CA LEU A 72 -7.35 -4.47 -25.43
C LEU A 72 -7.69 -5.91 -25.83
N ARG A 73 -7.80 -6.83 -24.87
CA ARG A 73 -8.22 -8.22 -25.11
C ARG A 73 -9.73 -8.31 -25.31
N ASP A 74 -10.51 -7.56 -24.53
CA ASP A 74 -11.98 -7.53 -24.64
C ASP A 74 -12.48 -6.82 -25.91
N MET A 75 -11.62 -6.07 -26.60
CA MET A 75 -11.90 -5.41 -27.88
C MET A 75 -11.71 -6.30 -29.12
N ARG A 76 -11.32 -7.58 -28.98
CA ARG A 76 -11.16 -8.54 -30.08
C ARG A 76 -12.30 -9.54 -30.12
#